data_AF-A0A6B1GLP9-F1
#
_entry.id   AF-A0A6B1GLP9-F1
#
_cell.length_a   1.000
_cell.length_b   1.000
_cell.length_c   1.000
_cell.angle_alpha   90.00
_cell.angle_beta   90.00
_cell.angle_gamma   90.00
#
_symmetry.space_group_name_H-M   'P 1'
#
loop_
_entity.id
_entity.type
_entity.pdbx_description
1 polymer ?
#
loop_
_entity_poly.entity_id
_entity_poly.type
_entity_poly.pdbx_seq_one_letter_code
_entity_poly.pdbx_strand_id
1 'polypeptide(L)' 'MIGKVAKAHRYARERDRLHVTQLTVLVEGDNSTHEVSLDHGRWQCSCDFFVHRWACAHTMTIELVLE' A
#
# COMPACT_ATOMS: atom_id res chain seq x y z
N MET A 1 15.83 -29.81 -3.78
CA MET A 1 16.01 -28.36 -3.53
C MET A 1 14.87 -27.62 -4.22
N ILE A 2 14.09 -26.79 -3.51
CA ILE A 2 13.03 -25.98 -4.15
C ILE A 2 13.67 -24.76 -4.82
N GLY A 3 13.39 -24.55 -6.10
CA GLY A 3 13.91 -23.41 -6.87
C GLY A 3 13.35 -22.05 -6.42
N LYS A 4 14.06 -20.95 -6.74
CA LYS A 4 13.68 -19.58 -6.34
C LYS A 4 12.26 -19.19 -6.79
N VAL A 5 11.87 -19.57 -8.01
CA VAL A 5 10.52 -19.29 -8.56
C VAL A 5 9.42 -20.00 -7.75
N ALA A 6 9.62 -21.28 -7.43
CA ALA A 6 8.66 -22.03 -6.61
C ALA A 6 8.54 -21.47 -5.18
N LYS A 7 9.64 -20.96 -4.60
CA LYS A 7 9.61 -20.22 -3.33
C LYS A 7 8.81 -18.92 -3.45
N ALA A 8 9.02 -18.13 -4.50
CA ALA A 8 8.28 -16.88 -4.71
C ALA A 8 6.76 -17.11 -4.79
N HIS A 9 6.32 -18.09 -5.58
CA HIS A 9 4.89 -18.46 -5.64
C HIS A 9 4.31 -18.97 -4.33
N ARG A 10 5.13 -19.59 -3.47
CA ARG A 10 4.71 -20.00 -2.13
C ARG A 10 4.55 -18.78 -1.22
N TYR A 11 5.52 -17.86 -1.19
CA TYR A 11 5.48 -16.67 -0.33
C TYR A 11 4.35 -15.72 -0.72
N ALA A 12 3.97 -15.65 -2.00
CA ALA A 12 2.81 -14.88 -2.45
C ALA A 12 1.47 -15.42 -1.91
N ARG A 13 1.38 -16.72 -1.55
CA ARG A 13 0.18 -17.34 -0.97
C ARG A 13 0.18 -17.31 0.55
N GLU A 14 1.35 -17.40 1.17
CA GLU A 14 1.57 -17.28 2.62
C GLU A 14 1.65 -15.79 3.01
N ARG A 15 0.53 -15.06 2.83
CA ARG A 15 0.45 -13.59 3.06
C ARG A 15 0.85 -13.16 4.47
N ASP A 16 0.67 -14.04 5.47
CA ASP A 16 1.10 -13.85 6.86
C ASP A 16 2.60 -13.59 7.02
N ARG A 17 3.40 -13.96 6.03
CA ARG A 17 4.85 -13.75 6.00
C ARG A 17 5.25 -12.38 5.48
N LEU A 18 4.31 -11.64 4.90
CA LEU A 18 4.56 -10.36 4.27
C LEU A 18 4.20 -9.26 5.27
N HIS A 19 5.18 -8.42 5.60
CA HIS A 19 4.97 -7.26 6.47
C HIS A 19 5.45 -6.01 5.72
N VAL A 20 4.54 -5.06 5.52
CA VAL A 20 4.87 -3.78 4.93
C VAL A 20 5.26 -2.82 6.05
N THR A 21 6.54 -2.46 6.11
CA THR A 21 7.06 -1.50 7.09
C THR A 21 6.99 -0.07 6.58
N GLN A 22 7.24 0.11 5.29
CA GLN A 22 7.14 1.38 4.57
C GLN A 22 6.72 1.12 3.12
N LEU A 23 5.90 2.01 2.57
CA LEU A 23 5.56 2.01 1.14
C LEU A 23 5.36 3.44 0.63
N THR A 24 5.59 3.65 -0.66
CA THR A 24 5.21 4.87 -1.38
C THR A 24 4.58 4.46 -2.71
N VAL A 25 3.38 4.95 -2.99
CA VAL A 25 2.61 4.63 -4.19
C VAL A 25 2.02 5.91 -4.77
N LEU A 26 2.11 6.06 -6.07
CA LEU A 26 1.38 7.09 -6.80
C LEU A 26 0.02 6.52 -7.21
N VAL A 27 -1.06 7.16 -6.77
CA VAL A 27 -2.43 6.82 -7.13
C VAL A 27 -2.93 7.86 -8.13
N GLU A 28 -3.23 7.42 -9.34
CA GLU A 28 -3.90 8.26 -10.34
C GLU A 28 -5.38 8.36 -9.99
N GLY A 29 -5.78 9.50 -9.45
CA GLY A 29 -7.19 9.84 -9.25
C GLY A 29 -7.77 10.57 -10.46
N ASP A 30 -9.07 10.84 -10.42
CA ASP A 30 -9.79 11.47 -11.53
C ASP A 30 -9.25 12.86 -11.92
N ASN A 31 -8.72 13.60 -10.94
CA ASN A 31 -8.28 14.99 -11.13
C ASN A 31 -6.75 15.16 -11.12
N SER A 32 -6.04 14.27 -10.43
CA SER A 32 -4.59 14.38 -10.22
C SER A 32 -4.01 13.09 -9.67
N THR A 33 -2.70 12.92 -9.87
CA THR A 33 -1.92 11.88 -9.20
C THR A 33 -1.60 12.30 -7.78
N HIS A 34 -1.82 11.40 -6.82
CA HIS A 34 -1.54 11.61 -5.42
C HIS A 34 -0.50 10.62 -4.91
N GLU A 35 0.47 11.12 -4.17
CA GLU A 35 1.43 10.25 -3.47
C GLU A 35 0.80 9.79 -2.16
N VAL A 36 0.79 8.47 -1.96
CA VAL A 36 0.36 7.79 -0.75
C VAL A 36 1.57 7.11 -0.15
N SER A 37 1.81 7.32 1.15
CA SER A 37 2.84 6.61 1.88
C SER A 37 2.29 5.98 3.16
N LEU A 38 2.88 4.83 3.51
CA LEU A 38 2.79 4.24 4.83
C LEU A 38 4.18 4.29 5.42
N ASP A 39 4.32 4.87 6.60
CA ASP A 39 5.59 4.86 7.34
C ASP A 39 5.33 4.58 8.81
N HIS A 40 5.92 3.49 9.33
CA HIS A 40 5.75 3.03 10.71
C HIS A 40 4.27 2.99 11.16
N GLY A 41 3.39 2.48 10.29
CA GLY A 41 1.95 2.38 10.56
C GLY A 41 1.16 3.68 10.42
N ARG A 42 1.77 4.77 9.94
CA ARG A 42 1.11 6.05 9.69
C ARG A 42 0.92 6.27 8.20
N TRP A 43 -0.33 6.43 7.79
CA TRP A 43 -0.67 6.86 6.45
C TRP A 43 -0.38 8.35 6.26
N GLN A 44 0.09 8.71 5.06
CA GLN A 44 0.02 10.05 4.52
C GLN A 44 -0.50 9.98 3.08
N CYS A 45 -1.16 11.05 2.66
CA CYS A 45 -1.50 11.26 1.26
C CYS A 45 -1.34 12.74 0.92
N SER A 46 -0.87 13.03 -0.29
CA SER A 46 -0.68 14.40 -0.79
C SER A 46 -1.98 15.13 -1.16
N CYS A 47 -3.16 14.53 -0.94
CA CYS A 47 -4.44 15.18 -1.24
C CYS A 47 -4.93 16.05 -0.07
N ASP A 48 -5.59 17.16 -0.39
CA ASP A 48 -6.10 18.11 0.61
C ASP A 48 -7.13 17.50 1.56
N PHE A 49 -7.89 16.50 1.09
CA PHE A 49 -8.90 15.83 1.89
C PHE A 49 -8.28 15.05 3.08
N PHE A 50 -7.11 14.43 2.86
CA PHE A 50 -6.46 13.60 3.88
C PHE A 50 -6.10 14.42 5.13
N VAL A 51 -5.59 15.64 4.94
CA VAL A 51 -5.18 16.55 6.04
C VAL A 51 -6.31 16.78 7.05
N HIS A 52 -7.57 16.74 6.61
CA HIS A 52 -8.73 17.04 7.45
C HIS A 52 -9.35 15.82 8.13
N ARG A 53 -9.10 14.61 7.62
CA ARG A 53 -9.81 13.38 8.02
C ARG A 53 -8.90 12.23 8.40
N TRP A 54 -7.59 12.32 8.14
CA TRP A 54 -6.61 11.23 8.32
C TRP A 54 -6.95 9.96 7.52
N ALA A 55 -7.81 10.11 6.51
CA ALA A 55 -8.22 9.08 5.57
C ALA A 55 -8.72 9.76 4.28
N CYS A 56 -8.48 9.15 3.14
CA CYS A 56 -9.01 9.57 1.84
C CYS A 56 -9.20 8.36 0.93
N ALA A 57 -9.83 8.55 -0.23
CA ALA A 57 -10.02 7.49 -1.20
C ALA A 57 -8.69 6.79 -1.56
N HIS A 58 -7.59 7.54 -1.70
CA HIS A 58 -6.29 6.97 -2.07
C HIS A 58 -5.71 6.07 -0.98
N THR A 59 -5.74 6.46 0.30
CA THR A 59 -5.25 5.59 1.39
C THR A 59 -6.15 4.36 1.52
N MET A 60 -7.47 4.54 1.42
CA MET A 60 -8.43 3.43 1.45
C MET A 60 -8.19 2.45 0.29
N THR A 61 -7.86 2.94 -0.91
CA THR A 61 -7.49 2.09 -2.04
C THR A 61 -6.27 1.23 -1.71
N ILE A 62 -5.22 1.80 -1.13
CA ILE A 62 -4.02 1.01 -0.77
C ILE A 62 -4.34 0.00 0.34
N GLU A 63 -5.13 0.38 1.34
CA GLU A 63 -5.56 -0.57 2.39
C GLU A 63 -6.29 -1.78 1.81
N LEU A 64 -7.24 -1.56 0.89
CA LEU A 64 -7.98 -2.64 0.20
C LEU A 64 -7.08 -3.52 -0.68
N VAL A 65 -6.01 -2.96 -1.26
CA VAL A 65 -5.05 -3.73 -2.07
C VAL A 65 -4.13 -4.59 -1.20
N LEU A 66 -3.82 -4.13 0.02
CA LEU A 66 -2.97 -4.85 0.97
C LEU A 66 -3.72 -5.94 1.75
N GLU A 67 -5.06 -5.88 1.80
CA GLU A 67 -5.93 -6.93 2.35
C GLU A 67 -5.88 -8.25 1.55
#